data_AF-A0A3B9EKI2-F1
#
_entry.id   AF-A0A3B9EKI2-F1
#
_cell.length_a   1.000
_cell.length_b   1.000
_cell.length_c   1.000
_cell.angle_alpha   90.00
_cell.angle_beta   90.00
_cell.angle_gamma   90.00
#
_symmetry.space_group_name_H-M   'P 1'
#
loop_
_entity.id
_entity.type
_entity.pdbx_description
1 polymer ?
#
loop_
_entity_poly.entity_id
_entity_poly.type
_entity_poly.pdbx_seq_one_letter_code
_entity_poly.pdbx_strand_id
1 'polypeptide(L)'
;MIWLFISLGRRHEARGLPRRVVSSLPNLRGEALIFIGANMFGTGVSRVLDPEAVAGLLNIAAWPDLAKPLALAMFIIVIAGIGLHPVVLVILVGTVLPPEVFGMPPVVMALVMLGTWGLSTTSSPFSGTTLVVARLTGENSFRLAWRRAPLYTLTGGLVVAVVATAYWKLGSP
;
A
#
# COMPACT_ATOMS: atom_id res chain seq x y z
N MET A 1 1.01 -19.37 0.43
CA MET A 1 1.19 -20.28 -0.72
C MET A 1 2.41 -21.18 -0.57
N ILE A 2 3.61 -20.65 -0.31
CA ILE A 2 4.84 -21.47 -0.09
C ILE A 2 4.64 -22.53 1.00
N TRP A 3 4.03 -22.16 2.13
CA TRP A 3 3.78 -23.09 3.25
C TRP A 3 2.76 -24.20 2.93
N LEU A 4 1.82 -23.95 2.01
CA LEU A 4 0.86 -24.96 1.53
C LEU A 4 1.54 -26.01 0.65
N PHE A 5 2.52 -25.62 -0.17
CA PHE A 5 3.30 -26.56 -0.96
C PHE A 5 4.20 -27.45 -0.08
N ILE A 6 4.70 -26.91 1.03
CA ILE A 6 5.48 -27.69 2.02
C ILE A 6 4.59 -28.66 2.80
N SER A 7 3.35 -28.28 3.14
CA SER A 7 2.44 -29.14 3.91
C SER A 7 1.71 -30.21 3.08
N LEU A 8 1.63 -30.07 1.75
CA LEU A 8 1.04 -31.06 0.85
C LEU A 8 1.79 -32.41 0.84
N GLY A 9 3.04 -32.46 1.30
CA GLY A 9 3.76 -33.72 1.59
C GLY A 9 3.13 -34.52 2.74
N ARG A 10 2.31 -33.89 3.59
CA ARG A 10 1.60 -34.52 4.72
C ARG A 10 0.11 -34.59 4.41
N ARG A 11 -0.29 -35.58 3.59
CA ARG A 11 -1.68 -35.82 3.15
C ARG A 11 -2.75 -35.82 4.27
N HIS A 12 -2.35 -36.05 5.52
CA HIS A 12 -3.22 -36.04 6.69
C HIS A 12 -3.65 -34.63 7.17
N GLU A 13 -2.87 -33.58 6.90
CA GLU A 13 -3.20 -32.20 7.29
C GLU A 13 -4.15 -31.51 6.29
N ALA A 14 -4.16 -31.98 5.04
CA ALA A 14 -4.93 -31.37 3.96
C ALA A 14 -6.45 -31.48 4.13
N ARG A 15 -6.94 -32.58 4.72
CA ARG A 15 -8.40 -32.81 4.94
C ARG A 15 -9.03 -31.80 5.90
N GLY A 16 -8.24 -31.18 6.80
CA GLY A 16 -8.72 -30.18 7.76
C GLY A 16 -8.54 -28.72 7.30
N LEU A 17 -7.77 -28.47 6.24
CA LEU A 17 -7.43 -27.12 5.77
C LEU A 17 -8.65 -26.26 5.42
N PRO A 18 -9.65 -26.74 4.64
CA PRO A 18 -10.80 -25.92 4.30
C PRO A 18 -11.58 -25.47 5.54
N ARG A 19 -11.80 -26.38 6.50
CA ARG A 19 -12.43 -26.03 7.79
C ARG A 19 -11.61 -25.01 8.57
N ARG A 20 -10.28 -25.14 8.61
CA ARG A 20 -9.40 -24.18 9.29
C ARG A 20 -9.46 -22.80 8.63
N VAL A 21 -9.38 -22.73 7.30
CA VAL A 21 -9.50 -21.48 6.55
C VAL A 21 -10.84 -20.81 6.83
N VAL A 22 -11.95 -21.53 6.71
CA VAL A 22 -13.30 -21.00 6.99
C VAL A 22 -13.43 -20.56 8.45
N SER A 23 -12.91 -21.32 9.41
CA SER A 23 -12.91 -20.93 10.83
C SER A 23 -12.02 -19.73 11.15
N SER A 24 -11.08 -19.41 10.25
CA SER A 24 -10.18 -18.25 10.38
C SER A 24 -10.77 -16.99 9.74
N LEU A 25 -11.77 -17.09 8.87
CA LEU A 25 -12.42 -15.93 8.21
C LEU A 25 -12.95 -14.89 9.21
N PRO A 26 -13.56 -15.25 10.36
CA PRO A 26 -13.96 -14.26 11.36
C PRO A 26 -12.80 -13.42 11.91
N ASN A 27 -11.56 -13.91 11.85
CA ASN A 27 -10.40 -13.16 12.30
C ASN A 27 -9.99 -12.06 11.31
N LEU A 28 -10.46 -12.11 10.05
CA LEU A 28 -10.19 -11.12 9.00
C LEU A 28 -11.26 -10.01 8.93
N ARG A 29 -12.19 -9.95 9.90
CA ARG A 29 -13.27 -8.96 9.92
C ARG A 29 -12.73 -7.53 9.92
N GLY A 30 -11.64 -7.28 10.65
CA GLY A 30 -11.00 -5.96 10.71
C GLY A 30 -10.48 -5.53 9.34
N GLU A 31 -9.68 -6.38 8.68
CA GLU A 31 -9.18 -6.10 7.34
C GLU A 31 -10.33 -5.94 6.33
N ALA A 32 -11.32 -6.83 6.35
CA ALA A 32 -12.47 -6.75 5.44
C ALA A 32 -13.22 -5.41 5.59
N LEU A 33 -13.46 -4.96 6.83
CA LEU A 33 -14.09 -3.67 7.10
C LEU A 33 -13.22 -2.49 6.62
N ILE A 34 -11.89 -2.58 6.75
CA ILE A 34 -10.98 -1.55 6.21
C ILE A 34 -11.07 -1.49 4.68
N PHE A 35 -11.09 -2.63 3.99
CA PHE A 35 -11.24 -2.66 2.53
C PHE A 35 -12.59 -2.08 2.09
N ILE A 36 -13.69 -2.48 2.72
CA ILE A 36 -15.03 -1.97 2.40
C ILE A 36 -15.10 -0.46 2.68
N GLY A 37 -14.66 -0.03 3.86
CA GLY A 37 -14.65 1.37 4.27
C GLY A 37 -13.79 2.23 3.34
N ALA A 38 -12.60 1.77 2.97
CA ALA A 38 -11.72 2.47 2.03
C ALA A 38 -12.34 2.60 0.62
N ASN A 39 -13.01 1.55 0.11
CA ASN A 39 -13.68 1.60 -1.18
C ASN A 39 -14.88 2.56 -1.16
N MET A 40 -15.72 2.49 -0.12
CA MET A 40 -16.84 3.43 0.05
C MET A 40 -16.34 4.87 0.18
N PHE A 41 -15.28 5.10 0.96
CA PHE A 41 -14.66 6.41 1.11
C PHE A 41 -14.11 6.93 -0.22
N GLY A 42 -13.33 6.11 -0.94
CA GLY A 42 -12.79 6.48 -2.26
C GLY A 42 -13.88 6.80 -3.27
N THR A 43 -14.95 6.00 -3.33
CA THR A 43 -16.11 6.22 -4.21
C THR A 43 -16.88 7.49 -3.83
N GLY A 44 -16.97 7.81 -2.53
CA GLY A 44 -17.58 9.05 -2.05
C GLY A 44 -16.75 10.27 -2.46
N VAL A 45 -15.43 10.21 -2.23
CA VAL A 45 -14.49 11.29 -2.60
C VAL A 45 -14.47 11.51 -4.11
N SER A 46 -14.48 10.45 -4.91
CA SER A 46 -14.43 10.56 -6.38
C SER A 46 -15.65 11.24 -7.00
N ARG A 47 -16.75 11.41 -6.25
CA ARG A 47 -17.94 12.15 -6.70
C ARG A 47 -17.86 13.65 -6.46
N VAL A 48 -17.00 14.09 -5.54
CA VAL A 48 -16.87 15.50 -5.14
C VAL A 48 -15.54 16.11 -5.55
N LEU A 49 -14.53 15.27 -5.75
CA LEU A 49 -13.19 15.68 -6.11
C LEU A 49 -12.99 15.53 -7.61
N ASP A 50 -12.74 16.66 -8.27
CA ASP A 50 -12.35 16.72 -9.67
C ASP A 50 -10.85 16.45 -9.80
N PRO A 51 -10.43 15.34 -10.43
CA PRO A 51 -9.02 14.98 -10.55
C PRO A 51 -8.20 16.01 -11.34
N GLU A 52 -8.80 16.67 -12.34
CA GLU A 52 -8.13 17.67 -13.17
C GLU A 52 -7.91 18.97 -12.39
N ALA A 53 -8.88 19.36 -11.56
CA ALA A 53 -8.73 20.50 -10.65
C ALA A 53 -7.57 20.28 -9.65
N VAL A 54 -7.43 19.07 -9.11
CA VAL A 54 -6.30 18.71 -8.24
C VAL A 54 -4.98 18.75 -9.02
N ALA A 55 -4.97 18.22 -10.24
CA ALA A 55 -3.80 18.25 -11.13
C ALA A 55 -3.33 19.69 -11.40
N GLY A 56 -4.28 20.58 -11.71
CA GLY A 56 -4.04 21.99 -11.97
C GLY A 56 -3.57 22.75 -10.74
N LEU A 57 -4.21 22.53 -9.58
CA LEU A 57 -3.82 23.16 -8.32
C LEU A 57 -2.38 22.83 -7.92
N LEU A 58 -1.97 21.57 -8.11
CA LEU A 58 -0.62 21.10 -7.80
C LEU A 58 0.38 21.31 -8.94
N ASN A 59 -0.10 21.77 -10.11
CA ASN A 59 0.68 21.92 -11.34
C ASN A 59 1.48 20.65 -11.68
N ILE A 60 0.85 19.47 -11.56
CA ILE A 60 1.51 18.16 -11.69
C ILE A 60 2.15 17.99 -13.08
N ALA A 61 1.57 18.59 -14.11
CA ALA A 61 2.07 18.56 -15.47
C ALA A 61 3.49 19.14 -15.61
N ALA A 62 3.83 20.16 -14.80
CA ALA A 62 5.15 20.80 -14.82
C ALA A 62 6.20 20.03 -13.99
N TRP A 63 5.80 18.99 -13.26
CA TRP A 63 6.74 18.26 -12.40
C TRP A 63 7.70 17.42 -13.23
N PRO A 64 8.98 17.32 -12.81
CA PRO A 64 9.91 16.36 -13.38
C PRO A 64 9.37 14.93 -13.29
N ASP A 65 9.74 14.08 -14.24
CA ASP A 65 9.18 12.71 -14.31
C ASP A 65 9.45 11.87 -13.06
N LEU A 66 10.62 12.05 -12.42
CA LEU A 66 10.93 11.39 -11.14
C LEU A 66 10.12 11.94 -9.96
N ALA A 67 9.73 13.22 -10.02
CA ALA A 67 9.01 13.86 -8.91
C ALA A 67 7.60 13.31 -8.75
N LYS A 68 6.94 12.90 -9.84
CA LYS A 68 5.58 12.32 -9.82
C LYS A 68 5.48 10.99 -9.03
N PRO A 69 6.23 9.92 -9.36
CA PRO A 69 6.22 8.68 -8.61
C PRO A 69 6.82 8.85 -7.20
N LEU A 70 7.82 9.73 -7.04
CA LEU A 70 8.39 10.02 -5.73
C LEU A 70 7.36 10.69 -4.81
N ALA A 71 6.67 11.73 -5.27
CA ALA A 71 5.64 12.41 -4.49
C ALA A 71 4.51 11.46 -4.10
N LEU A 72 4.05 10.61 -5.03
CA LEU A 72 3.04 9.60 -4.73
C LEU A 72 3.51 8.60 -3.67
N ALA A 73 4.74 8.08 -3.80
CA ALA A 73 5.32 7.18 -2.81
C ALA A 73 5.42 7.84 -1.42
N MET A 74 5.95 9.06 -1.38
CA MET A 74 6.12 9.82 -0.15
C MET A 74 4.79 10.18 0.51
N PHE A 75 3.78 10.55 -0.27
CA PHE A 75 2.43 10.78 0.23
C PHE A 75 1.88 9.55 0.94
N ILE A 76 1.97 8.37 0.31
CA ILE A 76 1.51 7.12 0.92
C ILE A 76 2.30 6.79 2.20
N ILE A 77 3.63 6.90 2.18
CA ILE A 77 4.49 6.57 3.33
C ILE A 77 4.21 7.51 4.52
N VAL A 78 4.14 8.82 4.28
CA VAL A 78 3.95 9.81 5.35
C VAL A 78 2.59 9.63 6.01
N ILE A 79 1.54 9.51 5.20
CA ILE A 79 0.18 9.35 5.74
C ILE A 79 0.01 7.97 6.41
N ALA A 80 0.71 6.93 5.90
CA ALA A 80 0.73 5.64 6.58
C ALA A 80 1.47 5.67 7.92
N GLY A 81 2.51 6.50 8.02
CA GLY A 81 3.30 6.69 9.23
C GLY A 81 2.53 7.38 10.36
N ILE A 82 1.67 8.35 10.04
CA ILE A 82 0.83 9.05 11.05
C ILE A 82 -0.38 8.23 11.52
N GLY A 83 -0.61 7.05 10.95
CA GLY A 83 -1.58 6.10 11.48
C GLY A 83 -2.69 5.66 10.54
N LEU A 84 -2.73 6.15 9.30
CA LEU A 84 -3.65 5.58 8.33
C LEU A 84 -3.10 4.24 7.83
N HIS A 85 -3.94 3.24 7.62
CA HIS A 85 -3.46 2.00 7.01
C HIS A 85 -3.10 2.25 5.52
N PRO A 86 -1.92 1.87 5.02
CA PRO A 86 -1.45 2.24 3.68
C PRO A 86 -2.37 1.76 2.54
N VAL A 87 -3.05 0.61 2.72
CA VAL A 87 -4.03 0.12 1.73
C VAL A 87 -5.18 1.09 1.49
N VAL A 88 -5.58 1.88 2.50
CA VAL A 88 -6.66 2.87 2.38
C VAL A 88 -6.26 3.95 1.40
N LEU A 89 -5.00 4.39 1.44
CA LEU A 89 -4.47 5.40 0.52
C LEU A 89 -4.33 4.87 -0.90
N VAL A 90 -3.90 3.62 -1.07
CA VAL A 90 -3.84 3.01 -2.39
C VAL A 90 -5.23 2.94 -3.01
N ILE A 91 -6.24 2.52 -2.25
CA ILE A 91 -7.63 2.46 -2.74
C ILE A 91 -8.14 3.87 -3.05
N LEU A 92 -7.90 4.84 -2.15
CA LEU A 92 -8.33 6.22 -2.35
C LEU A 92 -7.71 6.82 -3.61
N VAL A 93 -6.38 6.80 -3.71
CA VAL A 93 -5.66 7.37 -4.85
C VAL A 93 -6.05 6.64 -6.14
N GLY A 94 -6.13 5.31 -6.13
CA GLY A 94 -6.51 4.53 -7.31
C GLY A 94 -7.94 4.78 -7.78
N THR A 95 -8.85 5.15 -6.85
CA THR A 95 -10.24 5.48 -7.17
C THR A 95 -10.40 6.94 -7.62
N VAL A 96 -9.61 7.85 -7.05
CA VAL A 96 -9.83 9.31 -7.16
C VAL A 96 -8.89 9.97 -8.16
N LEU A 97 -7.64 9.53 -8.27
CA LEU A 97 -6.62 10.16 -9.11
C LEU A 97 -6.18 9.16 -10.19
N PRO A 98 -6.70 9.27 -11.42
CA PRO A 98 -6.34 8.36 -12.48
C PRO A 98 -4.89 8.66 -12.98
N PRO A 99 -4.20 7.68 -13.57
CA PRO A 99 -2.79 7.81 -13.98
C PRO A 99 -2.52 8.97 -14.96
N GLU A 100 -3.53 9.35 -15.74
CA GLU A 100 -3.50 10.46 -16.70
C GLU A 100 -3.26 11.81 -16.02
N VAL A 101 -3.76 12.01 -14.80
CA VAL A 101 -3.53 13.23 -13.99
C VAL A 101 -2.04 13.45 -13.71
N PHE A 102 -1.30 12.35 -13.53
CA PHE A 102 0.14 12.41 -13.33
C PHE A 102 0.91 12.38 -14.66
N GLY A 103 0.24 12.11 -15.78
CA GLY A 103 0.87 11.87 -17.08
C GLY A 103 1.79 10.65 -17.06
N MET A 104 1.49 9.64 -16.23
CA MET A 104 2.28 8.40 -16.13
C MET A 104 1.48 7.21 -16.68
N PRO A 105 2.13 6.18 -17.25
CA PRO A 105 1.45 4.96 -17.65
C PRO A 105 0.78 4.26 -16.45
N PRO A 106 -0.39 3.61 -16.62
CA PRO A 106 -1.09 2.93 -15.52
C PRO A 106 -0.22 1.88 -14.79
N VAL A 107 0.63 1.18 -15.52
CA VAL A 107 1.57 0.19 -14.94
C VAL A 107 2.59 0.86 -14.02
N VAL A 108 3.09 2.04 -14.39
CA VAL A 108 4.06 2.80 -13.56
C VAL A 108 3.39 3.20 -12.25
N MET A 109 2.17 3.74 -12.32
CA MET A 109 1.40 4.09 -11.12
C MET A 109 1.15 2.86 -10.23
N ALA A 110 0.74 1.74 -10.82
CA ALA A 110 0.51 0.49 -10.09
C ALA A 110 1.79 -0.02 -9.40
N LEU A 111 2.96 0.04 -10.07
CA LEU A 111 4.25 -0.33 -9.49
C LEU A 111 4.59 0.53 -8.27
N VAL A 112 4.41 1.85 -8.38
CA VAL A 112 4.64 2.79 -7.27
C VAL A 112 3.72 2.48 -6.10
N MET A 113 2.43 2.33 -6.35
CA MET A 113 1.43 2.08 -5.31
C MET A 113 1.66 0.73 -4.61
N LEU A 114 1.94 -0.33 -5.38
CA LEU A 114 2.18 -1.68 -4.84
C LEU A 114 3.48 -1.74 -4.03
N GLY A 115 4.58 -1.21 -4.58
CA GLY A 115 5.88 -1.18 -3.91
C GLY A 115 5.81 -0.36 -2.61
N THR A 116 5.18 0.82 -2.69
CA THR A 116 5.05 1.71 -1.53
C THR A 116 4.12 1.16 -0.46
N TRP A 117 3.01 0.50 -0.86
CA TRP A 117 2.13 -0.18 0.09
C TRP A 117 2.89 -1.25 0.86
N GLY A 118 3.60 -2.13 0.15
CA GLY A 118 4.42 -3.18 0.77
C GLY A 118 5.41 -2.61 1.79
N LEU A 119 6.17 -1.58 1.41
CA LEU A 119 7.10 -0.89 2.31
C LEU A 119 6.38 -0.30 3.54
N SER A 120 5.30 0.44 3.32
CA SER A 120 4.56 1.15 4.37
C SER A 120 3.87 0.20 5.35
N THR A 121 3.58 -1.06 4.97
CA THR A 121 3.07 -2.06 5.91
C THR A 121 4.06 -2.35 7.04
N THR A 122 5.36 -2.15 6.84
CA THR A 122 6.38 -2.39 7.88
C THR A 122 6.58 -1.19 8.82
N SER A 123 6.14 0.01 8.41
CA SER A 123 6.32 1.25 9.16
C SER A 123 5.02 1.88 9.66
N SER A 124 3.87 1.28 9.37
CA SER A 124 2.57 1.75 9.87
C SER A 124 2.28 1.11 11.24
N PRO A 125 1.87 1.89 12.26
CA PRO A 125 1.49 1.35 13.56
C PRO A 125 0.20 0.51 13.55
N PHE A 126 -0.57 0.58 12.46
CA PHE A 126 -1.86 -0.09 12.31
C PHE A 126 -1.83 -1.28 11.36
N SER A 127 -0.67 -1.62 10.81
CA SER A 127 -0.56 -2.83 9.98
C SER A 127 -0.58 -4.09 10.83
N GLY A 128 -1.17 -5.17 10.31
CA GLY A 128 -1.23 -6.45 11.00
C GLY A 128 0.17 -6.98 11.36
N THR A 129 1.17 -6.75 10.52
CA THR A 129 2.57 -7.12 10.77
C THR A 129 3.14 -6.41 11.99
N THR A 130 2.98 -5.08 12.09
CA THR A 130 3.46 -4.31 13.24
C THR A 130 2.69 -4.68 14.51
N LEU A 131 1.38 -4.88 14.42
CA LEU A 131 0.54 -5.26 15.56
C LEU A 131 0.88 -6.65 16.10
N VAL A 132 1.17 -7.62 15.24
CA VAL A 132 1.63 -8.95 15.67
C VAL A 132 2.96 -8.86 16.39
N VAL A 133 3.93 -8.13 15.83
CA VAL A 133 5.24 -7.97 16.49
C VAL A 133 5.11 -7.22 17.81
N ALA A 134 4.30 -6.17 17.88
CA ALA A 134 4.00 -5.44 19.12
C ALA A 134 3.43 -6.36 20.22
N ARG A 135 2.52 -7.29 19.85
CA ARG A 135 1.98 -8.29 20.79
C ARG A 135 3.04 -9.29 21.26
N LEU A 136 3.95 -9.69 20.37
CA LEU A 136 5.01 -10.64 20.69
C LEU A 136 6.11 -10.02 21.57
N THR A 137 6.44 -8.74 21.35
CA THR A 137 7.49 -8.03 22.10
C THR A 137 6.97 -7.30 23.33
N GLY A 138 5.65 -7.14 23.46
CA GLY A 138 5.03 -6.29 24.49
C GLY A 138 5.30 -4.79 24.29
N GLU A 139 5.86 -4.39 23.15
CA GLU A 139 6.12 -2.98 22.84
C GLU A 139 4.88 -2.28 22.28
N ASN A 140 4.84 -0.95 22.41
CA ASN A 140 3.84 -0.13 21.74
C ASN A 140 4.06 -0.12 20.21
N SER A 141 2.99 -0.32 19.43
CA SER A 141 3.05 -0.38 17.97
C SER A 141 3.59 0.89 17.30
N PHE A 142 3.32 2.08 17.84
CA PHE A 142 3.90 3.34 17.35
C PHE A 142 5.40 3.39 17.59
N ARG A 143 5.85 2.98 18.77
CA ARG A 143 7.28 2.90 19.06
C ARG A 143 7.95 1.94 18.09
N LEU A 144 7.39 0.75 17.88
CA LEU A 144 7.95 -0.25 16.97
C LEU A 144 8.00 0.27 15.53
N ALA A 145 6.90 0.87 15.05
CA ALA A 145 6.80 1.46 13.72
C ALA A 145 7.84 2.59 13.50
N TRP A 146 8.06 3.46 14.48
CA TRP A 146 8.89 4.66 14.28
C TRP A 146 10.35 4.51 14.70
N ARG A 147 10.73 3.46 15.45
CA ARG A 147 12.09 3.32 16.00
C ARG A 147 13.18 3.20 14.94
N ARG A 148 12.90 2.50 13.82
CA ARG A 148 13.87 2.22 12.74
C ARG A 148 13.24 2.20 11.34
N ALA A 149 11.91 2.07 11.24
CA ALA A 149 11.25 1.93 9.96
C ALA A 149 11.26 3.17 9.05
N PRO A 150 11.25 4.44 9.53
CA PRO A 150 11.17 5.57 8.60
C PRO A 150 12.37 5.68 7.67
N LEU A 151 13.60 5.40 8.13
CA LEU A 151 14.76 5.39 7.22
C LEU A 151 14.63 4.31 6.13
N TYR A 152 14.21 3.09 6.52
CA TYR A 152 14.00 2.00 5.57
C TYR A 152 12.88 2.30 4.57
N THR A 153 11.74 2.85 5.03
CA THR A 153 10.61 3.10 4.14
C THR A 153 10.80 4.33 3.28
N LEU A 154 11.47 5.38 3.76
CA LEU A 154 11.81 6.55 2.96
C LEU A 154 12.83 6.21 1.86
N THR A 155 13.90 5.49 2.21
CA THR A 155 14.89 5.03 1.22
C THR A 155 14.29 4.03 0.24
N GLY A 156 13.45 3.10 0.73
CA GLY A 156 12.68 2.19 -0.12
C GLY A 156 11.73 2.94 -1.06
N GLY A 157 11.07 4.00 -0.60
CA GLY A 157 10.21 4.86 -1.42
C GLY A 157 10.98 5.54 -2.55
N LEU A 158 12.20 6.03 -2.26
CA LEU A 158 13.10 6.55 -3.29
C LEU A 158 13.49 5.47 -4.30
N VAL A 159 13.84 4.26 -3.84
CA VAL A 159 14.17 3.13 -4.73
C VAL A 159 12.98 2.78 -5.63
N VAL A 160 11.76 2.69 -5.06
CA VAL A 160 10.53 2.44 -5.83
C VAL A 160 10.32 3.52 -6.88
N ALA A 161 10.48 4.80 -6.53
CA ALA A 161 10.33 5.90 -7.47
C ALA A 161 11.37 5.85 -8.60
N VAL A 162 12.64 5.58 -8.28
CA VAL A 162 13.72 5.44 -9.27
C VAL A 162 13.47 4.26 -10.19
N VAL A 163 13.13 3.08 -9.65
CA VAL A 163 12.84 1.88 -10.44
C VAL A 163 11.62 2.08 -11.33
N ALA A 164 10.54 2.68 -10.81
CA ALA A 164 9.34 2.98 -11.59
C ALA A 164 9.63 3.99 -12.71
N THR A 165 10.45 5.01 -12.43
CA THR A 165 10.87 6.00 -13.45
C THR A 165 11.78 5.37 -14.50
N ALA A 166 12.73 4.51 -14.09
CA ALA A 166 13.58 3.77 -15.01
C ALA A 166 12.75 2.85 -15.90
N TYR A 167 11.78 2.12 -15.32
CA TYR A 167 10.82 1.32 -16.09
C TYR A 167 10.01 2.18 -17.06
N TRP A 168 9.52 3.34 -16.64
CA TRP A 168 8.82 4.27 -17.52
C TRP A 168 9.70 4.70 -18.71
N LYS A 169 10.95 5.10 -18.46
CA LYS A 169 11.84 5.60 -19.51
C LYS A 169 12.40 4.51 -20.44
N LEU A 170 12.64 3.31 -19.92
CA LEU A 170 13.28 2.21 -20.66
C LEU A 170 12.28 1.22 -21.26
N GLY A 171 11.09 1.10 -20.67
CA GLY A 171 10.06 0.15 -21.04
C GLY A 171 8.96 0.70 -21.96
N SER A 172 9.08 1.96 -22.39
CA SER A 172 8.21 2.54 -23.41
C SER A 172 8.76 2.18 -24.79
N PRO A 173 8.11 1.31 -25.60
CA PRO A 173 8.41 1.21 -27.02
C PRO A 173 8.09 2.52 -27.76
#